data_AF-A0A7D5MT77-F1
#
_entry.id   AF-A0A7D5MT77-F1
#
_cell.length_a   1.000
_cell.length_b   1.000
_cell.length_c   1.000
_cell.angle_alpha   90.00
_cell.angle_beta   90.00
_cell.angle_gamma   90.00
#
_symmetry.space_group_name_H-M   'P 1'
#
loop_
_entity.id
_entity.type
_entity.pdbx_description
1 polymer ?
#
loop_
_entity_poly.entity_id
_entity_poly.type
_entity_poly.pdbx_seq_one_letter_code
_entity_poly.pdbx_strand_id
1 'polypeptide(L)' 'MPIYAVFTNEQLAEIARRRVDTLTALGAIDGIGPARLERYGAAVLSIVETTPLDGAVE' A
#
# COMPACT_ATOMS: atom_id res chain seq x y z
N MET A 1 18.11 -8.95 -2.67
CA MET A 1 17.03 -8.31 -3.47
C MET A 1 17.20 -6.80 -3.40
N PRO A 2 17.15 -6.06 -4.51
CA PRO A 2 17.06 -4.61 -4.46
C PRO A 2 15.76 -4.18 -3.76
N ILE A 3 15.85 -3.19 -2.88
CA ILE A 3 14.83 -2.83 -1.88
C ILE A 3 13.57 -2.21 -2.54
N TYR A 4 13.68 -1.75 -3.79
CA TYR A 4 12.63 -1.11 -4.58
C TYR A 4 11.66 -2.10 -5.27
N ALA A 5 11.84 -3.41 -5.08
CA ALA A 5 11.11 -4.43 -5.84
C ALA A 5 9.73 -4.79 -5.26
N VAL A 6 9.33 -4.19 -4.14
CA VAL A 6 8.08 -4.56 -3.43
C VAL A 6 6.86 -3.86 -4.03
N PHE A 7 6.86 -2.52 -4.10
CA PHE A 7 5.85 -1.72 -4.79
C PHE A 7 6.53 -0.59 -5.56
N THR A 8 5.99 -0.22 -6.71
CA THR A 8 6.45 0.95 -7.46
C THR A 8 5.93 2.24 -6.80
N ASN A 9 6.57 3.37 -7.06
CA ASN A 9 6.07 4.67 -6.58
C ASN A 9 4.64 4.97 -7.05
N GLU A 10 4.29 4.55 -8.27
CA GLU A 10 2.94 4.69 -8.79
C GLU A 10 1.92 3.87 -7.99
N GLN A 11 2.27 2.63 -7.64
CA GLN A 11 1.44 1.77 -6.78
C GLN A 11 1.29 2.38 -5.38
N LEU A 12 2.39 2.86 -4.77
CA LEU A 12 2.35 3.53 -3.47
C LEU A 12 1.48 4.79 -3.49
N ALA A 13 1.58 5.59 -4.57
CA ALA A 13 0.76 6.77 -4.74
C ALA A 13 -0.74 6.43 -4.89
N GLU A 14 -1.07 5.37 -5.63
CA GLU A 14 -2.44 4.86 -5.74
C GLU A 14 -2.98 4.34 -4.40
N ILE A 15 -2.18 3.58 -3.66
CA ILE A 15 -2.52 3.10 -2.31
C ILE A 15 -2.90 4.28 -1.41
N ALA A 16 -2.05 5.32 -1.38
CA ALA A 16 -2.25 6.50 -0.56
C ALA A 16 -3.49 7.31 -1.01
N ARG A 17 -3.66 7.53 -2.33
CA ARG A 17 -4.81 8.25 -2.90
C ARG A 17 -6.14 7.56 -2.61
N ARG A 18 -6.18 6.23 -2.76
CA ARG A 18 -7.39 5.42 -2.60
C ARG A 18 -7.68 5.05 -1.16
N ARG A 19 -6.73 5.24 -0.23
CA ARG A 19 -6.85 4.85 1.18
C ARG A 19 -7.32 3.41 1.33
N VAL A 20 -6.69 2.51 0.59
CA VAL A 20 -7.05 1.08 0.60
C VAL A 20 -6.98 0.53 2.02
N ASP A 21 -8.10 0.00 2.48
CA ASP A 21 -8.34 -0.52 3.82
C ASP A 21 -8.60 -2.04 3.83
N THR A 22 -8.63 -2.67 2.64
CA THR A 22 -8.87 -4.10 2.47
C THR A 22 -7.89 -4.72 1.48
N LEU A 23 -7.61 -6.03 1.65
CA LEU A 23 -6.77 -6.80 0.74
C LEU A 23 -7.35 -6.83 -0.68
N THR A 24 -8.68 -6.90 -0.80
CA THR A 24 -9.36 -6.86 -2.10
C THR A 24 -9.12 -5.53 -2.81
N ALA A 25 -9.23 -4.40 -2.09
CA ALA A 25 -9.02 -3.09 -2.68
C ALA A 25 -7.53 -2.87 -3.05
N LEU A 26 -6.61 -3.38 -2.23
CA LEU A 26 -5.18 -3.39 -2.53
C LEU A 26 -4.85 -4.24 -3.77
N GLY A 27 -5.47 -5.41 -3.92
CA GLY A 27 -5.31 -6.28 -5.09
C GLY A 27 -5.98 -5.77 -6.36
N ALA A 28 -6.86 -4.76 -6.25
CA ALA A 28 -7.47 -4.08 -7.39
C ALA A 28 -6.57 -2.98 -7.99
N ILE A 29 -5.36 -2.78 -7.46
CA ILE A 29 -4.37 -1.85 -8.01
C ILE A 29 -3.52 -2.61 -9.05
N ASP A 30 -3.38 -2.01 -10.23
CA ASP A 30 -2.67 -2.66 -11.33
C ASP A 30 -1.21 -2.98 -10.98
N GLY A 31 -0.78 -4.18 -11.39
CA GLY A 31 0.53 -4.71 -11.05
C GLY A 31 0.74 -5.16 -9.60
N ILE A 32 -0.30 -5.18 -8.74
CA ILE A 32 -0.26 -5.84 -7.43
C ILE A 32 -0.81 -7.27 -7.56
N GLY A 33 0.10 -8.23 -7.74
CA GLY A 33 -0.26 -9.64 -7.84
C GLY A 33 -0.46 -10.33 -6.48
N PRO A 34 -1.01 -11.57 -6.49
CA PRO A 34 -1.37 -12.32 -5.28
C PRO A 34 -0.18 -12.56 -4.35
N ALA A 35 1.00 -12.86 -4.89
CA ALA A 35 2.20 -13.10 -4.08
C ALA A 35 2.65 -11.87 -3.25
N ARG A 36 2.43 -10.65 -3.76
CA ARG A 36 2.69 -9.41 -3.00
C ARG A 36 1.60 -9.18 -1.96
N LEU A 37 0.35 -9.47 -2.31
CA LEU A 37 -0.79 -9.35 -1.41
C LEU A 37 -0.63 -10.26 -0.18
N GLU A 38 -0.27 -11.52 -0.40
CA GLU A 38 -0.05 -12.50 0.67
C GLU A 38 1.12 -12.14 1.57
N ARG A 39 2.21 -11.62 0.99
CA ARG A 39 3.44 -11.31 1.74
C ARG A 39 3.40 -9.96 2.45
N TYR A 40 2.78 -8.94 1.85
CA TYR A 40 2.89 -7.56 2.30
C TYR A 40 1.55 -6.89 2.60
N GLY A 41 0.42 -7.47 2.17
CA GLY A 41 -0.88 -6.82 2.22
C GLY A 41 -1.29 -6.39 3.63
N ALA A 42 -1.16 -7.27 4.63
CA ALA A 42 -1.50 -6.94 6.02
C ALA A 42 -0.66 -5.78 6.57
N ALA A 43 0.65 -5.75 6.27
CA ALA A 43 1.55 -4.68 6.72
C ALA A 43 1.20 -3.35 6.05
N VAL A 44 0.88 -3.36 4.74
CA VAL A 44 0.45 -2.17 4.00
C VAL A 44 -0.82 -1.60 4.59
N LEU A 45 -1.84 -2.43 4.84
CA LEU A 45 -3.11 -1.97 5.40
C LEU A 45 -2.93 -1.34 6.79
N SER A 46 -2.10 -1.95 7.64
CA SER A 46 -1.80 -1.40 8.97
C SER A 46 -1.15 0.00 8.90
N ILE A 47 -0.26 0.23 7.93
CA ILE A 47 0.37 1.54 7.72
C ILE A 47 -0.67 2.55 7.22
N VAL A 48 -1.50 2.18 6.25
CA VAL A 48 -2.54 3.08 5.69
C VAL A 48 -3.55 3.47 6.77
N GLU A 49 -3.94 2.55 7.64
CA GLU A 49 -4.82 2.81 8.78
C GLU A 49 -4.19 3.76 9.80
N THR A 50 -2.89 3.59 10.07
CA THR A 50 -2.15 4.40 11.07
C THR A 50 -1.74 5.77 10.53
N THR A 51 -1.77 6.00 9.22
CA THR A 51 -1.30 7.26 8.63
C THR A 51 -2.35 8.36 8.83
N PRO A 52 -2.09 9.39 9.66
CA PRO A 52 -2.98 10.53 9.80
C PRO A 52 -2.98 11.30 8.47
N LEU A 53 -4.17 11.64 7.96
CA LEU A 53 -4.26 12.72 6.99
C LEU A 53 -3.99 14.02 7.72
N ASP A 54 -2.73 14.41 7.84
CA ASP A 54 -2.34 15.80 7.62
C ASP A 54 -0.85 15.98 7.81
N GLY A 55 -0.35 17.08 7.25
CA GLY A 55 0.90 17.72 7.65
C GLY A 55 0.84 18.29 9.08
N ALA A 56 0.31 17.54 10.04
CA ALA A 56 0.51 17.76 11.46
C ALA A 56 1.90 17.23 11.83
N VAL A 57 2.92 17.87 11.26
CA VAL A 57 4.24 17.91 11.86
C VAL A 57 4.11 18.78 13.09
N GLU A 58 4.23 18.19 14.28
CA GLU A 58 4.69 18.94 15.46
C GLU A 58 6.17 19.32 15.28
#